data_AF-A0A1M4BKV7-F1
#
_entry.id   AF-A0A1M4BKV7-F1
#
_cell.length_a   1.000
_cell.length_b   1.000
_cell.length_c   1.000
_cell.angle_alpha   90.00
_cell.angle_beta   90.00
_cell.angle_gamma   90.00
#
_symmetry.space_group_name_H-M   'P 1'
#
loop_
_entity.id
_entity.type
_entity.pdbx_description
1 polymer ?
#
loop_
_entity_poly.entity_id
_entity_poly.type
_entity_poly.pdbx_seq_one_letter_code
_entity_poly.pdbx_strand_id
1 'polypeptide(L)' 'MAEARWIWVSLPWATFALVVSGGRIVDAAPIARKSIGCDERQVAAYYRSKGATFVPLPPLDQARE' A
#
# COMPACT_ATOMS: atom_id res chain seq x y z
N MET A 1 -8.22 -17.25 -7.46
CA MET A 1 -8.48 -16.02 -6.69
C MET A 1 -7.20 -15.20 -6.74
N ALA A 2 -7.26 -13.92 -7.11
CA ALA A 2 -6.06 -13.07 -7.12
C ALA A 2 -5.61 -12.86 -5.66
N GLU A 3 -4.36 -13.18 -5.36
CA GLU A 3 -3.77 -13.08 -4.03
C GLU A 3 -3.78 -11.62 -3.56
N ALA A 4 -4.27 -11.36 -2.35
CA ALA A 4 -4.26 -10.01 -1.78
C ALA A 4 -2.80 -9.60 -1.50
N ARG A 5 -2.36 -8.52 -2.13
CA ARG A 5 -1.01 -7.97 -2.02
C ARG A 5 -1.02 -6.67 -1.27
N TRP A 6 0.07 -6.34 -0.60
CA TRP A 6 0.18 -5.14 0.22
C TRP A 6 1.25 -4.23 -0.35
N ILE A 7 0.95 -2.94 -0.39
CA ILE A 7 1.88 -1.90 -0.79
C ILE A 7 2.17 -1.07 0.46
N TRP A 8 3.37 -1.20 1.01
CA TRP A 8 3.83 -0.33 2.08
C TRP A 8 4.31 0.99 1.48
N VAL A 9 3.78 2.10 1.97
CA VAL A 9 4.11 3.44 1.50
C VAL A 9 4.77 4.18 2.66
N SER A 10 6.07 4.44 2.53
CA SER A 10 6.84 5.23 3.50
C SER A 10 7.15 6.61 2.93
N LEU A 11 6.60 7.65 3.54
CA LEU A 11 6.87 9.06 3.31
C LEU A 11 7.65 9.64 4.51
N PRO A 12 8.33 10.79 4.37
CA PRO A 12 9.11 11.38 5.47
C PRO A 12 8.30 11.67 6.76
N TRP A 13 6.98 11.78 6.65
CA TRP A 13 6.06 12.14 7.73
C TRP A 13 4.95 11.12 7.98
N ALA A 14 4.89 10.03 7.20
CA ALA A 14 3.82 9.04 7.33
C ALA A 14 4.19 7.72 6.70
N THR A 15 3.87 6.63 7.39
CA THR A 15 4.06 5.26 6.91
C THR A 15 2.74 4.52 7.04
N PHE A 16 2.27 3.92 5.94
CA PHE A 16 1.00 3.18 5.92
C PHE A 16 0.98 2.10 4.85
N ALA A 17 0.05 1.17 4.97
CA ALA A 17 -0.18 0.12 3.99
C ALA A 17 -1.42 0.41 3.13
N LEU A 18 -1.39 -0.12 1.90
CA LEU A 18 -2.54 -0.23 1.01
C LEU A 18 -2.74 -1.71 0.66
N VAL A 19 -3.99 -2.16 0.67
CA VAL A 19 -4.36 -3.52 0.31
C VAL A 19 -4.79 -3.54 -1.14
N VAL A 20 -4.19 -4.43 -1.93
CA VAL A 20 -4.43 -4.61 -3.35
C VAL A 20 -5.05 -5.97 -3.59
N SER A 21 -6.14 -6.00 -4.36
CA SER A 21 -6.71 -7.24 -4.88
C SER A 21 -7.09 -7.05 -6.35
N GLY A 22 -6.65 -7.96 -7.22
CA GLY A 22 -6.92 -7.88 -8.66
C GLY A 22 -6.42 -6.60 -9.34
N GLY A 23 -5.30 -6.02 -8.86
CA GLY A 23 -4.72 -4.79 -9.41
C GLY A 23 -5.39 -3.48 -8.93
N ARG A 24 -6.32 -3.55 -7.96
CA ARG A 24 -7.00 -2.37 -7.40
C ARG A 24 -6.82 -2.29 -5.90
N ILE A 25 -6.82 -1.07 -5.37
CA ILE A 25 -6.82 -0.85 -3.93
C ILE A 25 -8.21 -1.20 -3.37
N VAL A 26 -8.26 -2.14 -2.41
CA VAL A 26 -9.50 -2.57 -1.76
C VAL A 26 -9.63 -2.08 -0.32
N ASP A 27 -8.51 -1.76 0.32
CA ASP A 27 -8.48 -1.17 1.66
C ASP A 27 -7.25 -0.27 1.83
N ALA A 28 -7.37 0.73 2.69
CA ALA A 28 -6.32 1.73 2.91
C ALA A 28 -6.46 2.41 4.27
N ALA A 29 -5.33 2.84 4.84
CA ALA A 29 -5.33 3.71 6.02
C ALA A 29 -6.15 5.00 5.78
N PRO A 30 -6.68 5.66 6.83
CA PRO A 30 -7.54 6.84 6.69
C PRO A 30 -6.95 7.96 5.82
N ILE A 31 -5.64 8.21 5.92
CA ILE A 31 -4.91 9.21 5.12
C ILE A 31 -4.89 8.91 3.61
N ALA A 32 -5.10 7.64 3.23
CA ALA A 32 -5.05 7.15 1.86
C ALA A 32 -6.39 6.57 1.39
N ARG A 33 -7.48 6.78 2.14
CA ARG A 33 -8.81 6.23 1.84
C ARG A 33 -9.35 6.62 0.45
N LYS A 34 -8.92 7.78 -0.06
CA LYS A 34 -9.21 8.25 -1.42
C LYS A 34 -8.67 7.34 -2.53
N SER A 35 -7.72 6.47 -2.22
CA SER A 35 -7.12 5.53 -3.18
C SER A 35 -7.92 4.25 -3.35
N ILE A 36 -8.91 3.97 -2.50
CA ILE A 36 -9.77 2.79 -2.61
C ILE A 36 -10.53 2.83 -3.94
N GLY A 37 -10.51 1.70 -4.66
CA GLY A 37 -11.10 1.55 -6.00
C GLY A 37 -10.20 1.98 -7.15
N CYS A 38 -9.10 2.70 -6.88
CA CYS A 38 -8.13 3.09 -7.90
C CYS A 38 -7.21 1.93 -8.31
N ASP A 39 -6.63 2.07 -9.50
CA ASP A 39 -5.61 1.16 -10.03
C ASP A 39 -4.30 1.25 -9.22
N GLU A 40 -3.71 0.10 -8.91
CA GLU A 40 -2.50 0.02 -8.09
C GLU A 40 -1.31 0.77 -8.72
N ARG A 41 -1.17 0.75 -10.05
CA ARG A 41 -0.03 1.35 -10.76
C ARG A 41 -0.14 2.87 -10.73
N GLN A 42 -1.36 3.40 -10.89
CA GLN A 42 -1.62 4.83 -10.77
C GLN A 42 -1.33 5.33 -9.34
N VAL A 43 -1.80 4.60 -8.33
CA VAL A 43 -1.58 4.95 -6.92
C VAL A 43 -0.10 4.84 -6.56
N ALA A 44 0.58 3.78 -7.00
CA ALA A 44 2.02 3.63 -6.80
C ALA A 44 2.82 4.75 -7.49
N ALA A 45 2.46 5.14 -8.71
CA ALA A 45 3.11 6.25 -9.41
C ALA A 45 2.91 7.58 -8.67
N TYR A 46 1.70 7.85 -8.17
CA TYR A 46 1.42 9.02 -7.35
C TYR A 46 2.32 9.06 -6.11
N TYR A 47 2.39 7.98 -5.33
CA TYR A 47 3.22 7.97 -4.13
C TYR A 47 4.72 8.01 -4.44
N ARG A 48 5.21 7.38 -5.51
CA ARG A 48 6.60 7.56 -5.98
C ARG A 48 6.93 9.03 -6.28
N SER A 49 6.01 9.75 -6.94
CA SER A 49 6.19 11.19 -7.22
C SER A 49 6.24 12.05 -5.96
N LYS A 50 5.71 11.54 -4.82
CA LYS A 50 5.79 12.17 -3.51
C LYS A 50 7.02 11.75 -2.70
N GLY A 51 7.91 10.95 -3.29
CA GLY A 51 9.11 10.42 -2.64
C GLY A 51 8.84 9.19 -1.78
N ALA A 52 7.73 8.48 -2.01
CA ALA A 52 7.45 7.27 -1.24
C ALA A 52 8.41 6.14 -1.61
N THR A 53 8.91 5.46 -0.58
CA THR A 53 9.61 4.19 -0.73
C THR A 53 8.63 3.04 -0.51
N PHE A 54 8.75 2.00 -1.35
CA PHE A 54 7.92 0.81 -1.27
C PHE A 54 8.69 -0.30 -0.60
N VAL A 55 8.24 -0.71 0.58
CA VAL A 55 8.88 -1.75 1.37
C VAL A 55 8.00 -3.01 1.29
N PRO A 56 8.55 -4.19 0.98
CA PRO A 56 7.80 -5.42 1.15
C PRO A 56 7.43 -5.57 2.63
N LEU A 57 6.20 -6.01 2.92
CA LEU A 57 5.84 -6.38 4.28
C LEU A 57 6.83 -7.45 4.79
N PRO A 58 7.32 -7.34 6.03
CA PRO A 58 7.97 -8.49 6.64
C PRO A 58 6.99 -9.67 6.64
N PRO A 59 7.47 -10.91 6.45
CA PRO A 59 6.62 -12.08 6.54
C PRO A 59 5.88 -12.07 7.89
N LEU A 60 4.56 -12.32 7.85
CA LEU A 60 3.64 -12.28 9.01
C LEU A 60 4.11 -13.13 10.21
N ASP A 61 5.06 -14.03 10.00
CA ASP A 61 5.69 -14.87 11.02
C ASP A 61 6.48 -14.07 12.08
N GLN A 62 6.85 -12.80 11.83
CA GLN A 62 7.64 -11.98 12.76
C GLN A 62 6.84 -10.89 13.51
N ALA A 63 5.52 -10.79 13.34
CA ALA A 63 4.73 -9.72 13.98
C ALA A 63 4.18 -10.09 15.37
N ARG A 64 4.85 -11.02 16.09
CA ARG A 64 4.36 -11.58 17.35
C ARG A 64 5.49 -11.66 18.38
N GLU A 65 5.81 -10.53 18.99
CA GLU A 65 6.50 -10.42 20.29
C GLU A 65 5.78 -9.37 21.15
#